data_AF-A0AA42LSB0-F1
#
_entry.id   AF-A0AA42LSB0-F1
#
_cell.length_a   1.000
_cell.length_b   1.000
_cell.length_c   1.000
_cell.angle_alpha   90.00
_cell.angle_beta   90.00
_cell.angle_gamma   90.00
#
_symmetry.space_group_name_H-M   'P 1'
#
loop_
_entity.id
_entity.type
_entity.pdbx_description
1 polymer ?
#
loop_
_entity_poly.entity_id
_entity_poly.type
_entity_poly.pdbx_seq_one_letter_code
_entity_poly.pdbx_strand_id
1 'polypeptide(L)'
;MQYSDSRETRLFCPRRYQLSFLLPTIMEGLQQRRCFHTGKGNFFVVEIVDESGTRQEYEVYFLATRAARRGELNLFVQSSYIRDDRHAKNRPNKKPIRLYAILFGALNGRMPREPPR
;
A
#
# COMPACT_ATOMS: atom_id res chain seq x y z
N MET A 1 21.72 -10.75 -6.19
CA MET A 1 21.24 -10.76 -7.59
C MET A 1 20.64 -9.40 -7.91
N GLN A 2 21.18 -8.73 -8.93
CA GLN A 2 20.75 -7.41 -9.41
C GLN A 2 20.19 -7.62 -10.81
N TYR A 3 18.95 -7.18 -11.06
CA TYR A 3 18.43 -7.09 -12.42
C TYR A 3 18.79 -5.70 -12.95
N SER A 4 19.40 -5.63 -14.13
CA SER A 4 19.69 -4.37 -14.78
C SER A 4 19.49 -4.51 -16.28
N ASP A 5 18.75 -3.58 -16.87
CA ASP A 5 18.68 -3.36 -18.30
C ASP A 5 19.01 -1.89 -18.62
N SER A 6 18.82 -1.46 -19.88
CA SER A 6 19.07 -0.08 -20.30
C SER A 6 18.03 0.94 -19.81
N ARG A 7 16.97 0.50 -19.13
CA ARG A 7 15.85 1.33 -18.65
C ARG A 7 15.82 1.42 -17.13
N GLU A 8 16.19 0.36 -16.43
CA GLU A 8 16.16 0.32 -14.97
C GLU A 8 17.15 -0.66 -14.36
N THR A 9 17.53 -0.34 -13.12
CA THR A 9 18.30 -1.23 -12.26
C THR A 9 17.46 -1.53 -11.02
N ARG A 10 17.15 -2.81 -10.81
CA ARG A 10 16.40 -3.30 -9.65
C ARG A 10 17.31 -4.10 -8.74
N LEU A 11 17.45 -3.62 -7.51
CA LEU A 11 18.18 -4.31 -6.45
C LEU A 11 17.19 -5.12 -5.62
N PHE A 12 17.46 -6.42 -5.46
CA PHE A 12 16.76 -7.22 -4.48
C PHE A 12 17.10 -6.71 -3.08
N CYS A 13 16.07 -6.39 -2.28
CA CYS A 13 16.23 -5.90 -0.91
C CYS A 13 15.78 -7.01 0.06
N PRO A 14 16.72 -7.73 0.71
CA PRO A 14 16.40 -8.82 1.63
C PRO A 14 15.50 -8.37 2.79
N ARG A 15 15.75 -7.15 3.29
CA ARG A 15 14.94 -6.54 4.34
C ARG A 15 13.48 -6.39 3.91
N ARG A 16 13.23 -5.82 2.72
CA ARG A 16 11.88 -5.66 2.17
C ARG A 16 11.20 -7.01 1.94
N TYR A 17 11.95 -7.99 1.46
CA TYR A 17 11.46 -9.36 1.28
C TYR A 17 11.02 -9.97 2.61
N GLN A 18 11.85 -9.91 3.65
CA GLN A 18 11.52 -10.43 4.97
C GLN A 18 10.26 -9.78 5.56
N LEU A 19 10.10 -8.47 5.39
CA LEU A 19 8.94 -7.74 5.88
C LEU A 19 7.66 -8.05 5.11
N SER A 20 7.77 -8.55 3.88
CA SER A 20 6.59 -8.92 3.08
C SER A 20 5.83 -10.09 3.70
N PHE A 21 6.48 -10.92 4.53
CA PHE A 21 5.82 -11.99 5.28
C PHE A 21 4.84 -11.47 6.35
N LEU A 22 4.94 -10.19 6.75
CA LEU A 22 3.98 -9.57 7.67
C LEU A 22 2.67 -9.17 6.97
N LEU A 23 2.66 -9.12 5.63
CA LEU A 23 1.51 -8.62 4.86
C LEU A 23 0.21 -9.36 5.15
N PRO A 24 0.15 -10.71 5.25
CA PRO A 24 -1.11 -11.40 5.53
C PRO A 24 -1.77 -10.90 6.82
N THR A 25 -1.03 -10.91 7.94
CA THR A 25 -1.52 -10.42 9.24
C THR A 25 -1.86 -8.93 9.20
N ILE A 26 -1.08 -8.13 8.47
CA ILE A 26 -1.36 -6.71 8.26
C ILE A 26 -2.71 -6.52 7.53
N MET A 27 -2.98 -7.34 6.51
CA MET A 27 -4.18 -7.24 5.68
C MET A 27 -5.44 -7.72 6.40
N GLU A 28 -5.34 -8.69 7.31
CA GLU A 28 -6.46 -9.11 8.18
C GLU A 28 -7.02 -7.94 9.00
N GLY A 29 -6.14 -7.05 9.46
CA GLY A 29 -6.49 -5.84 10.20
C GLY A 29 -6.87 -4.63 9.33
N LEU A 30 -6.95 -4.76 8.00
CA LEU A 30 -7.12 -3.62 7.09
C LEU A 30 -8.37 -2.78 7.39
N GLN A 31 -9.47 -3.42 7.78
CA GLN A 31 -10.74 -2.77 8.11
C GLN A 31 -10.64 -1.76 9.27
N GLN A 32 -9.68 -1.95 10.19
CA GLN A 32 -9.47 -1.09 11.35
C GLN A 32 -8.49 0.06 11.05
N ARG A 33 -7.86 0.06 9.86
CA ARG A 33 -6.77 0.96 9.53
C ARG A 33 -7.26 2.17 8.75
N ARG A 34 -6.58 3.30 8.96
CA ARG A 34 -6.79 4.50 8.15
C ARG A 34 -6.15 4.30 6.78
N CYS A 35 -6.95 4.39 5.74
CA CYS A 35 -6.46 4.45 4.37
C CYS A 35 -6.25 5.91 3.94
N PHE A 36 -5.42 6.07 2.93
CA PHE A 36 -5.05 7.34 2.35
C PHE A 36 -5.11 7.21 0.83
N HIS A 37 -5.50 8.28 0.17
CA HIS A 37 -5.49 8.39 -1.27
C HIS A 37 -4.28 9.20 -1.71
N THR A 38 -3.46 8.62 -2.59
CA THR A 38 -2.49 9.36 -3.41
C THR A 38 -3.12 9.63 -4.76
N GLY A 39 -2.71 10.69 -5.45
CA GLY A 39 -3.16 10.93 -6.83
C GLY A 39 -2.89 9.79 -7.83
N LYS A 40 -2.09 8.78 -7.43
CA LYS A 40 -1.76 7.61 -8.26
C LYS A 40 -2.35 6.30 -7.74
N GLY A 41 -3.11 6.30 -6.64
CA GLY A 41 -3.64 5.07 -6.03
C GLY A 41 -3.88 5.16 -4.53
N ASN A 42 -4.34 4.07 -3.92
CA ASN A 42 -4.65 4.01 -2.50
C ASN A 42 -3.54 3.32 -1.71
N PHE A 43 -3.36 3.75 -0.47
CA PHE A 43 -2.41 3.12 0.44
C PHE A 43 -2.88 3.22 1.88
N PHE A 44 -2.27 2.45 2.76
CA PHE A 44 -2.40 2.62 4.20
C PHE A 44 -1.03 2.49 4.85
N VAL A 45 -0.95 2.94 6.10
CA VAL A 45 0.30 2.97 6.87
C VAL A 45 0.11 2.15 8.14
N VAL A 46 1.15 1.41 8.51
CA VAL A 46 1.23 0.57 9.70
C VAL A 46 2.48 0.95 10.47
N GLU A 47 2.38 1.06 11.78
CA GLU A 47 3.59 1.11 12.62
C GLU A 47 4.06 -0.31 12.88
N ILE A 48 5.31 -0.60 12.52
CA ILE A 48 5.99 -1.84 12.88
C ILE A 48 7.14 -1.51 13.83
N VAL A 49 7.37 -2.37 14.81
CA VAL A 49 8.50 -2.26 15.74
C VAL A 49 9.52 -3.30 15.29
N ASP A 50 10.76 -2.88 15.07
CA ASP A 50 11.83 -3.83 14.78
C ASP A 50 12.43 -4.45 16.05
N GLU A 51 13.36 -5.38 15.87
CA GLU A 51 14.05 -6.08 16.96
C GLU A 51 14.82 -5.14 17.91
N SER A 52 15.17 -3.94 17.44
CA SER A 52 15.84 -2.91 18.25
C SER A 52 14.87 -2.03 19.05
N GLY A 53 13.56 -2.27 18.94
CA GLY A 53 12.52 -1.44 19.54
C GLY A 53 12.23 -0.17 18.74
N THR A 54 12.81 -0.01 17.55
CA THR A 54 12.62 1.18 16.72
C THR A 54 11.31 1.09 15.94
N ARG A 55 10.46 2.09 16.12
CA ARG A 55 9.19 2.24 15.39
C ARG A 55 9.44 2.72 13.98
N GLN A 56 8.85 2.05 13.02
CA GLN A 56 8.98 2.35 11.60
C GLN A 56 7.61 2.35 10.92
N GLU A 57 7.41 3.30 10.02
CA GLU A 57 6.22 3.31 9.16
C GLU A 57 6.40 2.32 8.01
N TYR A 58 5.50 1.36 7.93
CA TYR A 58 5.36 0.43 6.82
C TYR A 58 4.17 0.85 5.96
N GLU A 59 4.45 1.19 4.70
CA GLU A 59 3.43 1.61 3.75
C GLU A 59 3.03 0.45 2.85
N VAL A 60 1.72 0.30 2.64
CA VAL A 60 1.16 -0.73 1.75
C VAL A 60 0.25 -0.04 0.73
N TYR A 61 0.66 -0.10 -0.53
CA TYR A 61 -0.07 0.44 -1.68
C TYR A 61 -0.91 -0.68 -2.28
N PHE A 62 -2.19 -0.40 -2.50
CA PHE A 62 -3.12 -1.39 -2.98
C PHE A 62 -4.15 -0.83 -3.96
N LEU A 63 -4.67 -1.73 -4.79
CA LEU A 63 -5.75 -1.49 -5.72
C LEU A 63 -6.93 -2.38 -5.37
N ALA A 64 -8.13 -1.80 -5.31
CA ALA A 64 -9.38 -2.54 -5.22
C ALA A 64 -10.05 -2.59 -6.59
N THR A 65 -10.45 -3.76 -7.05
CA THR A 65 -11.22 -3.92 -8.29
C THR A 65 -12.42 -4.85 -8.08
N ARG A 66 -13.40 -4.76 -8.98
CA ARG A 66 -14.52 -5.71 -8.99
C ARG A 66 -14.01 -7.11 -9.33
N ALA A 67 -14.47 -8.13 -8.59
CA ALA A 67 -14.23 -9.51 -8.96
C ALA A 67 -15.17 -9.97 -10.09
N ALA A 68 -14.87 -11.13 -10.67
CA ALA A 68 -15.73 -11.76 -11.67
C ALA A 68 -17.08 -12.14 -11.05
N ARG A 69 -17.08 -12.64 -9.81
CA ARG A 69 -18.27 -12.98 -9.05
C ARG A 69 -18.94 -11.73 -8.47
N ARG A 70 -20.26 -11.68 -8.58
CA ARG A 70 -21.08 -10.56 -8.08
C ARG A 70 -20.97 -10.47 -6.55
N GLY A 71 -20.72 -9.25 -6.06
CA GLY A 71 -20.61 -8.97 -4.62
C GLY A 71 -19.20 -9.17 -4.05
N GLU A 72 -18.24 -9.62 -4.85
CA GLU A 72 -16.86 -9.82 -4.44
C GLU A 72 -15.93 -8.74 -5.03
N LEU A 73 -14.83 -8.48 -4.32
CA LEU A 73 -13.80 -7.53 -4.69
C LEU A 73 -12.43 -8.21 -4.65
N ASN A 74 -11.56 -7.83 -5.58
CA ASN A 74 -10.15 -8.17 -5.51
C ASN A 74 -9.38 -7.02 -4.87
N LEU A 75 -8.47 -7.34 -3.97
CA LEU A 75 -7.50 -6.41 -3.40
C LEU A 75 -6.09 -6.84 -3.81
N PHE A 76 -5.45 -6.02 -4.64
CA PHE A 76 -4.09 -6.25 -5.13
C PHE A 76 -3.12 -5.36 -4.36
N VAL A 77 -2.19 -5.96 -3.62
CA VAL A 77 -1.04 -5.22 -3.08
C VAL A 77 -0.08 -4.96 -4.23
N GLN A 78 0.08 -3.69 -4.60
CA GLN A 78 0.97 -3.28 -5.70
C GLN A 78 2.41 -3.14 -5.22
N SER A 79 2.58 -2.60 -4.01
CA SER A 79 3.89 -2.47 -3.38
C SER A 79 3.77 -2.29 -1.88
N SER A 80 4.75 -2.79 -1.14
CA SER A 80 4.92 -2.45 0.27
C SER A 80 6.38 -2.21 0.60
N TYR A 81 6.68 -1.24 1.47
CA TYR A 81 8.03 -0.93 1.91
C TYR A 81 8.03 -0.07 3.18
N ILE A 82 9.16 -0.09 3.89
CA ILE A 82 9.40 0.81 5.03
C ILE A 82 9.75 2.20 4.51
N ARG A 83 9.27 3.21 5.22
CA ARG A 83 9.75 4.59 5.06
C ARG A 83 11.07 4.76 5.81
N ASP A 84 12.18 4.58 5.10
CA ASP A 84 13.52 4.96 5.58
C ASP A 84 13.95 6.32 4.98
N ASP A 85 15.11 6.84 5.38
CA ASP A 85 15.63 8.13 4.90
C ASP A 85 15.77 8.20 3.37
N ARG A 86 15.96 7.06 2.71
CA ARG A 86 16.05 6.98 1.23
C ARG A 86 14.68 7.19 0.58
N HIS A 87 13.59 6.84 1.27
CA HIS A 87 12.23 7.00 0.78
C HIS A 87 11.51 8.21 1.40
N ALA A 88 12.08 8.88 2.39
CA ALA A 88 11.47 10.03 3.08
C ALA A 88 11.06 11.17 2.13
N LYS A 89 11.87 11.48 1.11
CA LYS A 89 11.67 12.63 0.21
C LYS A 89 10.45 12.53 -0.71
N ASN A 90 9.99 11.31 -1.04
CA ASN A 90 8.89 11.09 -1.98
C ASN A 90 7.54 10.86 -1.27
N ARG A 91 7.32 11.43 -0.08
CA ARG A 91 6.14 11.11 0.74
C ARG A 91 4.89 11.69 0.10
N PRO A 92 3.93 10.85 -0.34
CA PRO A 92 2.71 11.37 -0.94
C PRO A 92 1.88 12.08 0.12
N ASN A 93 1.13 13.10 -0.31
CA ASN A 93 0.21 13.78 0.58
C ASN A 93 -0.84 12.78 1.10
N LYS A 94 -1.03 12.76 2.41
CA LYS A 94 -1.94 11.85 3.11
C LYS A 94 -3.35 12.45 3.17
N LYS A 95 -4.13 12.30 2.11
CA LYS A 95 -5.57 12.62 2.16
C LYS A 95 -6.33 11.40 2.71
N PRO A 96 -6.89 11.45 3.94
CA PRO A 96 -7.52 10.28 4.55
C PRO A 96 -8.80 9.90 3.80
N ILE A 97 -9.03 8.59 3.66
CA ILE A 97 -10.22 8.03 3.04
C ILE A 97 -10.63 6.77 3.81
N ARG A 98 -11.94 6.54 3.96
CA ARG A 98 -12.46 5.33 4.60
C ARG A 98 -12.29 4.16 3.64
N LEU A 99 -11.80 3.01 4.13
CA LEU A 99 -11.66 1.78 3.33
C LEU A 99 -12.96 1.45 2.57
N TYR A 100 -14.10 1.49 3.26
CA TYR A 100 -15.40 1.20 2.64
C TYR A 100 -15.76 2.14 1.49
N ALA A 101 -15.27 3.40 1.48
CA ALA A 101 -15.48 4.29 0.34
C ALA A 101 -14.67 3.83 -0.89
N ILE A 102 -13.44 3.33 -0.67
CA ILE A 102 -12.62 2.73 -1.74
C ILE A 102 -13.31 1.47 -2.28
N LEU A 103 -13.74 0.57 -1.39
CA LEU A 103 -14.37 -0.70 -1.76
C LEU A 103 -15.71 -0.48 -2.48
N PHE A 104 -16.55 0.44 -1.98
CA PHE A 104 -17.80 0.80 -2.63
C PHE A 104 -17.56 1.39 -4.02
N GLY A 105 -16.56 2.25 -4.17
CA GLY A 105 -16.14 2.76 -5.48
C GLY A 105 -15.75 1.63 -6.44
N ALA A 106 -14.87 0.73 -5.99
CA ALA A 106 -14.43 -0.43 -6.76
C ALA A 106 -15.59 -1.34 -7.20
N LEU A 107 -16.55 -1.61 -6.30
CA LEU A 107 -17.70 -2.44 -6.58
C LEU A 107 -18.61 -1.84 -7.67
N ASN A 108 -18.75 -0.52 -7.66
CA ASN A 108 -19.57 0.24 -8.61
C ASN A 108 -18.82 0.68 -9.87
N GLY A 109 -17.56 0.25 -10.06
CA GLY A 109 -16.74 0.66 -11.21
C GLY A 109 -16.35 2.14 -11.22
N ARG A 110 -16.43 2.82 -10.07
CA ARG A 110 -16.07 4.23 -9.89
C ARG A 110 -14.86 4.29 -8.96
N MET A 111 -13.65 4.37 -9.51
CA MET A 111 -12.50 4.64 -8.64
C MET A 111 -12.71 5.99 -7.94
N PRO A 112 -12.36 6.12 -6.64
CA PRO A 112 -12.41 7.40 -5.95
C PRO A 112 -11.63 8.42 -6.78
N ARG A 113 -12.31 9.45 -7.28
CA ARG A 113 -11.66 10.57 -7.96
C ARG A 113 -10.76 11.28 -6.94
N GLU A 114 -9.62 11.78 -7.39
CA GLU A 114 -8.75 12.59 -6.52
C GLU A 114 -9.58 13.68 -5.83
N PRO A 115 -9.42 13.88 -4.51
CA PRO A 115 -10.07 15.00 -3.84
C PRO A 115 -9.57 16.31 -4.48
N PRO A 116 -10.47 17.27 -4.78
CA PRO A 116 -10.07 18.55 -5.36
C PRO A 116 -8.95 19.21 -4.54
N ARG A 117 -8.08 19.95 -5.23
CA ARG A 117 -6.94 20.66 -4.63
C ARG A 117 -7.40 21.75 -3.69
#